data_AF-A0A2V9U9A7-F1
#
_entry.id   AF-A0A2V9U9A7-F1
#
_cell.length_a   1.000
_cell.length_b   1.000
_cell.length_c   1.000
_cell.angle_alpha   90.00
_cell.angle_beta   90.00
_cell.angle_gamma   90.00
#
_symmetry.space_group_name_H-M   'P 1'
#
loop_
_entity.id
_entity.type
_entity.pdbx_description
1 polymer ?
#
loop_
_entity_poly.entity_id
_entity_poly.type
_entity_poly.pdbx_seq_one_letter_code
_entity_poly.pdbx_strand_id
1 'polypeptide(L)'
;MERLLSLVLTVSLLVFCGGCGNVFFRGAIQTGSTITGSVSIVQISSVVDGTGTVQVTFVTFLQNGTSSTIGFCGDQTSLFPLDQTVRANFNPGSSCATIITVVIII
;
A
#
# COMPACT_ATOMS: atom_id res chain seq x y z
N MET A 1 -11.98 -54.18 34.67
CA MET A 1 -10.97 -53.73 33.68
C MET A 1 -11.51 -52.73 32.65
N GLU A 2 -12.80 -52.38 32.69
CA GLU A 2 -13.44 -51.52 31.68
C GLU A 2 -13.23 -50.02 31.94
N ARG A 3 -13.05 -49.62 33.21
CA ARG A 3 -12.83 -48.21 33.58
C ARG A 3 -11.42 -47.70 33.28
N LEU A 4 -10.44 -48.59 33.29
CA LEU A 4 -9.04 -48.27 32.91
C LEU A 4 -8.93 -48.00 31.41
N LEU A 5 -9.65 -48.77 30.59
CA LEU A 5 -9.64 -48.60 29.13
C LEU A 5 -10.23 -47.25 28.72
N SER A 6 -11.33 -46.84 29.38
CA SER A 6 -11.98 -45.55 29.14
C SER A 6 -11.10 -44.35 29.57
N LEU A 7 -10.33 -44.51 30.65
CA LEU A 7 -9.41 -43.47 31.14
C LEU A 7 -8.19 -43.31 30.22
N VAL A 8 -7.65 -44.40 29.68
CA VAL A 8 -6.54 -44.34 28.71
C VAL A 8 -7.00 -43.70 27.39
N LEU A 9 -8.22 -44.00 26.94
CA LEU A 9 -8.78 -43.43 25.70
C LEU A 9 -8.99 -41.92 25.81
N THR A 10 -9.49 -41.45 26.95
CA THR A 10 -9.75 -40.02 27.21
C THR A 10 -8.46 -39.21 27.34
N VAL A 11 -7.44 -39.76 28.02
CA VAL A 11 -6.12 -39.12 28.12
C VAL A 11 -5.43 -39.05 26.74
N SER A 12 -5.58 -40.08 25.91
CA SER A 12 -4.99 -40.10 24.57
C SER A 12 -5.61 -39.06 23.63
N LEU A 13 -6.93 -38.82 23.71
CA LEU A 13 -7.61 -37.77 22.95
C LEU A 13 -7.15 -36.35 23.37
N LEU A 14 -6.90 -36.14 24.67
CA LEU A 14 -6.46 -34.85 25.19
C LEU A 14 -5.06 -34.46 24.72
N VAL A 15 -4.15 -35.44 24.57
CA VAL A 15 -2.78 -35.20 24.09
C VAL A 15 -2.74 -34.85 22.60
N PHE A 16 -3.68 -35.39 21.80
CA PHE A 16 -3.71 -35.16 20.35
C PHE A 16 -4.26 -33.76 19.95
N CYS A 17 -5.03 -33.11 20.83
CA CYS A 17 -5.61 -31.78 20.58
C CYS A 17 -4.68 -30.60 20.94
N GLY A 18 -3.48 -30.84 21.51
CA GLY A 18 -2.56 -29.79 21.94
C GLY A 18 -1.71 -29.13 20.85
N GLY A 19 -1.86 -29.54 19.59
CA GLY A 19 -0.96 -29.20 18.49
C GLY A 19 -1.35 -27.99 17.63
N CYS A 20 -1.97 -26.93 18.17
CA CYS A 20 -2.14 -25.67 17.44
C CYS A 20 -0.99 -24.73 17.76
N GLY A 21 0.18 -24.96 17.14
CA GLY A 21 1.28 -24.01 17.17
C GLY A 21 0.87 -22.72 16.47
N ASN A 22 1.14 -21.57 17.10
CA ASN A 22 0.95 -20.28 16.45
C ASN A 22 1.95 -20.15 15.29
N VAL A 23 1.45 -20.23 14.06
CA VAL A 23 2.25 -19.94 12.86
C VAL A 23 2.25 -18.44 12.62
N PHE A 24 3.34 -17.77 13.04
CA PHE A 24 3.52 -16.35 12.78
C PHE A 24 4.10 -16.15 11.38
N PHE A 25 3.25 -15.76 10.42
CA PHE A 25 3.71 -15.27 9.14
C PHE A 25 4.13 -13.79 9.29
N ARG A 26 5.45 -13.54 9.41
CA ARG A 26 6.01 -12.19 9.21
C ARG A 26 6.25 -11.96 7.72
N GLY A 27 5.22 -11.52 7.01
CA GLY A 27 5.37 -10.93 5.68
C GLY A 27 5.71 -9.44 5.79
N ALA A 28 6.61 -8.95 4.94
CA ALA A 28 6.76 -7.51 4.74
C ALA A 28 5.53 -7.02 3.96
N ILE A 29 4.53 -6.47 4.65
CA ILE A 29 3.41 -5.80 3.98
C ILE A 29 3.98 -4.52 3.39
N GLN A 30 4.13 -4.47 2.06
CA GLN A 30 4.50 -3.26 1.36
C GLN A 30 3.28 -2.33 1.41
N THR A 31 3.16 -1.56 2.49
CA THR A 31 2.13 -0.54 2.67
C THR A 31 2.42 0.62 1.72
N GLY A 32 1.78 0.61 0.56
CA GLY A 32 1.86 1.69 -0.43
C GLY A 32 1.34 1.26 -1.79
N SER A 33 0.57 2.14 -2.43
CA SER A 33 0.24 2.04 -3.84
C SER A 33 1.44 2.47 -4.69
N THR A 34 1.58 1.89 -5.87
CA THR A 34 2.68 2.22 -6.78
C THR A 34 2.11 2.54 -8.15
N ILE A 35 2.58 3.63 -8.76
CA ILE A 35 2.31 3.96 -10.17
C ILE A 35 3.62 4.07 -10.92
N THR A 36 3.63 3.63 -12.18
CA THR A 36 4.78 3.77 -13.07
C THR A 36 4.31 4.32 -14.40
N GLY A 37 4.99 5.34 -14.93
CA GLY A 37 4.65 5.93 -16.21
C GLY A 37 5.49 7.16 -16.52
N SER A 38 5.40 7.62 -17.75
CA SER A 38 6.02 8.89 -18.18
C SER A 38 5.21 10.08 -17.68
N VAL A 39 5.88 11.05 -17.07
CA VAL A 39 5.21 12.25 -16.54
C VAL A 39 4.90 13.18 -17.71
N SER A 40 3.62 13.42 -18.00
CA SER A 40 3.20 14.30 -19.10
C SER A 40 2.73 15.68 -18.63
N ILE A 41 2.12 15.75 -17.44
CA ILE A 41 1.59 16.99 -16.88
C ILE A 41 1.88 17.01 -15.38
N VAL A 42 2.32 18.17 -14.89
CA VAL A 42 2.45 18.45 -13.46
C VAL A 42 1.79 19.79 -13.19
N GLN A 43 0.75 19.80 -12.37
CA GLN A 43 -0.03 21.01 -12.06
C GLN A 43 -0.29 21.12 -10.57
N ILE A 44 -0.05 22.29 -9.99
CA ILE A 44 -0.43 22.60 -8.61
C ILE A 44 -1.85 23.18 -8.60
N SER A 45 -2.69 22.72 -7.67
CA SER A 45 -3.98 23.31 -7.37
C SER A 45 -4.27 23.20 -5.88
N SER A 46 -5.42 23.68 -5.41
CA SER A 46 -5.88 23.55 -4.04
C SER A 46 -7.21 22.81 -4.00
N VAL A 47 -7.32 21.81 -3.13
CA VAL A 47 -8.55 21.05 -2.89
C VAL A 47 -9.12 21.46 -1.54
N VAL A 48 -10.42 21.70 -1.46
CA VAL A 48 -11.10 21.95 -0.19
C VAL A 48 -11.30 20.61 0.52
N ASP A 49 -10.65 20.44 1.66
CA ASP A 49 -10.90 19.36 2.61
C ASP A 49 -11.80 19.91 3.74
N GLY A 50 -12.54 19.06 4.45
CA GLY A 50 -13.53 19.46 5.46
C GLY A 50 -13.00 20.32 6.62
N THR A 51 -11.67 20.54 6.68
CA THR A 51 -10.98 21.37 7.67
C THR A 51 -10.25 22.59 7.07
N GLY A 52 -10.18 22.74 5.74
CA GLY A 52 -9.49 23.85 5.07
C GLY A 52 -9.11 23.59 3.62
N THR A 53 -8.35 24.49 2.99
CA THR A 53 -7.78 24.28 1.66
C THR A 53 -6.41 23.61 1.75
N VAL A 54 -6.24 22.49 1.05
CA VAL A 54 -4.98 21.75 0.97
C VAL A 54 -4.38 21.93 -0.41
N GLN A 55 -3.10 22.29 -0.49
CA GLN A 55 -2.38 22.34 -1.76
C GLN A 55 -2.12 20.91 -2.26
N VAL A 56 -2.39 20.66 -3.54
CA VAL A 56 -2.27 19.35 -4.18
C VAL A 56 -1.55 19.48 -5.52
N THR A 57 -0.54 18.65 -5.74
CA THR A 57 0.15 18.51 -7.03
C THR A 57 -0.47 17.35 -7.81
N PHE A 58 -1.14 17.67 -8.92
CA PHE A 58 -1.68 16.70 -9.85
C PHE A 58 -0.60 16.32 -10.87
N VAL A 59 -0.29 15.04 -10.91
CA VAL A 59 0.69 14.46 -11.83
C VAL A 59 -0.02 13.50 -12.76
N THR A 60 0.07 13.76 -14.05
CA THR A 60 -0.44 12.87 -15.09
C THR A 60 0.68 11.96 -15.58
N PHE A 61 0.45 10.65 -15.45
CA PHE A 61 1.31 9.60 -15.91
C PHE A 61 0.75 9.00 -17.19
N LEU A 62 1.58 8.89 -18.22
CA LEU A 62 1.27 8.20 -19.46
C LEU A 62 2.00 6.85 -19.48
N GLN A 63 1.22 5.77 -19.59
CA GLN A 63 1.74 4.41 -19.67
C GLN A 63 1.03 3.66 -20.81
N ASN A 64 1.79 3.19 -21.80
CA ASN A 64 1.26 2.48 -22.97
C ASN A 64 0.11 3.21 -23.70
N GLY A 65 0.17 4.54 -23.78
CA GLY A 65 -0.89 5.37 -24.38
C GLY A 65 -2.08 5.67 -23.48
N THR A 66 -2.15 5.10 -22.27
CA THR A 66 -3.18 5.41 -21.27
C THR A 66 -2.67 6.48 -20.30
N SER A 67 -3.49 7.51 -20.09
CA SER A 67 -3.20 8.61 -19.16
C SER A 67 -3.89 8.37 -17.81
N SER A 68 -3.16 8.51 -16.71
CA SER A 68 -3.65 8.39 -15.33
C SER A 68 -3.17 9.58 -14.50
N THR A 69 -4.08 10.32 -13.87
CA THR A 69 -3.72 11.48 -13.04
C THR A 69 -3.86 11.14 -11.56
N ILE A 70 -2.84 11.47 -10.77
CA ILE A 70 -2.84 11.31 -9.30
C ILE A 70 -2.56 12.67 -8.64
N GLY A 71 -3.36 13.02 -7.63
CA GLY A 71 -3.11 14.19 -6.78
C GLY A 71 -2.29 13.82 -5.56
N PHE A 72 -1.13 14.46 -5.38
CA PHE A 72 -0.26 14.31 -4.23
C PHE A 72 -0.35 15.52 -3.30
N CYS A 73 -0.33 15.30 -1.99
CA CYS A 73 -0.42 16.37 -1.00
C CYS A 73 0.84 17.25 -1.00
N GLY A 74 0.64 18.58 -1.00
CA GLY A 74 1.70 19.59 -1.03
C GLY A 74 2.26 19.85 -2.44
N ASP A 75 3.31 20.68 -2.49
CA ASP A 75 4.13 20.89 -3.68
C ASP A 75 5.12 19.73 -3.85
N GLN A 76 4.91 18.94 -4.91
CA GLN A 76 5.76 17.80 -5.27
C GLN A 76 6.38 17.97 -6.65
N THR A 77 6.29 19.17 -7.24
CA THR A 77 6.71 19.44 -8.63
C THR A 77 8.17 19.07 -8.90
N SER A 78 9.05 19.30 -7.92
CA SER A 78 10.48 18.98 -8.02
C SER A 78 10.78 17.48 -8.12
N LEU A 79 9.84 16.60 -7.74
CA LEU A 79 10.02 15.15 -7.78
C LEU A 79 9.59 14.53 -9.12
N PHE A 80 8.85 15.27 -9.95
CA PHE A 80 8.26 14.78 -11.20
C PHE A 80 8.75 15.60 -12.39
N PRO A 81 9.93 15.29 -12.94
CA PRO A 81 10.39 15.92 -14.17
C PRO A 81 9.49 15.48 -15.35
N LEU A 82 9.08 16.46 -16.17
CA LEU A 82 8.31 16.21 -17.40
C LEU A 82 9.09 15.31 -18.36
N ASP A 83 8.35 14.53 -19.15
CA ASP A 83 8.84 13.61 -20.18
C ASP A 83 9.77 12.50 -19.67
N GLN A 84 9.84 12.29 -18.36
CA GLN A 84 10.60 11.18 -17.77
C GLN A 84 9.69 10.07 -17.25
N THR A 85 10.15 8.83 -17.42
CA THR A 85 9.48 7.68 -16.81
C THR A 85 9.87 7.59 -15.35
N VAL A 86 8.88 7.62 -14.46
CA VAL A 86 9.10 7.50 -13.03
C VAL A 86 8.25 6.40 -12.44
N ARG A 87 8.71 5.85 -11.31
CA ARG A 87 7.94 5.00 -10.42
C ARG A 87 7.75 5.73 -9.10
N ALA A 88 6.50 6.06 -8.79
CA ALA A 88 6.12 6.67 -7.53
C ALA A 88 5.45 5.63 -6.63
N ASN A 89 5.90 5.54 -5.39
CA ASN A 89 5.24 4.82 -4.31
C ASN A 89 4.63 5.83 -3.35
N PHE A 90 3.37 5.62 -2.99
CA PHE A 90 2.60 6.57 -2.21
C PHE A 90 1.56 5.86 -1.36
N ASN A 91 1.15 6.50 -0.28
CA ASN A 91 -0.01 6.08 0.50
C ASN A 91 -1.27 6.79 -0.03
N PRO A 92 -2.29 6.08 -0.52
CA PRO A 92 -3.54 6.71 -0.92
C PRO A 92 -4.21 7.38 0.29
N GLY A 93 -4.72 8.59 0.10
CA GLY A 93 -5.49 9.32 1.10
C GLY A 93 -6.86 9.72 0.56
N SER A 94 -7.74 10.19 1.45
CA SER A 94 -9.11 10.59 1.08
C SER A 94 -9.16 11.82 0.18
N SER A 95 -8.26 12.78 0.37
CA SER A 95 -8.23 14.07 -0.35
C SER A 95 -7.07 14.15 -1.34
N CYS A 96 -5.91 13.61 -0.97
CA CYS A 96 -4.71 13.52 -1.80
C CYS A 96 -3.82 12.37 -1.31
N ALA A 97 -2.94 11.86 -2.17
CA ALA A 97 -1.97 10.82 -1.84
C ALA A 97 -0.72 11.41 -1.18
N THR A 98 -0.12 10.69 -0.23
CA THR A 98 1.16 11.09 0.37
C THR A 98 2.29 10.29 -0.26
N ILE A 99 3.28 10.98 -0.82
CA ILE A 99 4.44 10.33 -1.45
C ILE A 99 5.31 9.65 -0.40
N ILE A 100 5.72 8.42 -0.70
CA ILE A 100 6.70 7.67 0.09
C ILE A 100 8.06 7.77 -0.62
N THR A 101 8.11 7.45 -1.91
CA THR A 101 9.33 7.54 -2.74
C THR A 101 9.00 7.78 -4.20
N VAL A 102 9.87 8.47 -4.92
CA VAL A 102 9.82 8.61 -6.38
C VAL A 102 11.19 8.24 -6.94
N VAL A 103 11.22 7.36 -7.93
CA VAL A 103 12.45 6.91 -8.60
C VAL A 103 12.29 7.13 -10.10
N ILE A 104 13.28 7.79 -10.69
CA ILE A 104 13.36 7.95 -12.15
C ILE A 104 13.87 6.63 -12.74
N ILE A 105 13.13 6.11 -13.71
CA ILE A 105 13.50 4.92 -14.48
C ILE A 105 14.12 5.42 -15.79
N ILE A 106 15.45 5.37 -15.84
CA ILE A 106 16.28 5.64 -17.01
C ILE A 106 16.39 4.43 -17.92
#